data_AF-A0A838ZR91-F1
#
_entry.id   AF-A0A838ZR91-F1
#
_cell.length_a   1.000
_cell.length_b   1.000
_cell.length_c   1.000
_cell.angle_alpha   90.00
_cell.angle_beta   90.00
_cell.angle_gamma   90.00
#
_symmetry.space_group_name_H-M   'P 1'
#
loop_
_entity.id
_entity.type
_entity.pdbx_description
1 polymer ?
#
loop_
_entity_poly.entity_id
_entity_poly.type
_entity_poly.pdbx_seq_one_letter_code
_entity_poly.pdbx_strand_id
1 'polypeptide(L)' 'MDIWNESANYGVLKIDNSTVKLYRATYTYENLYVGRPVERAVWMGNSLVVYLQDGTTRRYTDWSNYETIY' A
#
# COMPACT_ATOMS: atom_id res chain seq x y z
N MET A 1 -2.34 15.19 11.44
CA MET A 1 -3.29 14.37 10.66
C MET A 1 -2.48 13.24 10.04
N ASP A 2 -2.96 12.01 10.11
CA ASP A 2 -2.20 10.83 9.70
C ASP A 2 -2.40 10.57 8.19
N ILE A 3 -1.34 10.77 7.41
CA ILE A 3 -1.35 10.66 5.94
C ILE A 3 -1.79 9.26 5.51
N TRP A 4 -1.49 8.24 6.30
CA TRP A 4 -1.91 6.86 6.02
C TRP A 4 -3.44 6.73 5.93
N ASN A 5 -4.14 7.28 6.92
CA ASN A 5 -5.59 7.26 6.98
C ASN A 5 -6.24 8.15 5.92
N GLU A 6 -5.63 9.29 5.58
CA GLU A 6 -6.07 10.13 4.46
C GLU A 6 -6.02 9.37 3.13
N SER A 7 -4.93 8.64 2.88
CA SER A 7 -4.79 7.81 1.68
C SER A 7 -5.79 6.67 1.61
N ALA A 8 -6.12 6.04 2.74
CA ALA A 8 -7.15 5.01 2.81
C ALA A 8 -8.54 5.54 2.41
N ASN A 9 -8.87 6.77 2.84
CA ASN A 9 -10.13 7.42 2.49
C ASN A 9 -10.22 7.76 1.00
N TYR A 10 -9.10 8.06 0.34
CA TYR A 10 -9.07 8.33 -1.09
C TYR A 10 -9.12 7.03 -1.91
N GLY A 11 -8.57 5.93 -1.39
CA GLY A 11 -8.71 4.58 -1.93
C GLY A 11 -7.95 4.29 -3.24
N VAL A 12 -7.47 5.32 -3.93
CA VAL A 12 -6.76 5.18 -5.21
C VAL A 12 -5.31 4.76 -4.97
N LEU A 13 -4.92 3.68 -5.65
CA LEU A 13 -3.60 3.08 -5.59
C LEU A 13 -3.04 2.94 -7.02
N LYS A 14 -1.74 3.13 -7.18
CA LYS A 14 -1.02 2.76 -8.42
C LYS A 14 0.22 1.94 -8.09
N ILE A 15 0.38 0.82 -8.77
CA ILE A 15 1.55 -0.05 -8.60
C ILE A 15 2.59 0.33 -9.65
N ASP A 16 3.84 0.41 -9.21
CA ASP A 16 5.01 0.72 -10.00
C ASP A 16 6.13 -0.24 -9.59
N ASN A 17 6.11 -1.44 -10.16
CA ASN A 17 6.97 -2.57 -9.81
C ASN A 17 6.99 -2.87 -8.30
N SER A 18 8.01 -2.41 -7.57
CA SER A 18 8.17 -2.63 -6.13
C SER A 18 7.63 -1.50 -5.25
N THR A 19 6.92 -0.53 -5.84
CA THR A 19 6.37 0.63 -5.15
C THR A 19 4.85 0.68 -5.32
N VAL A 20 4.14 1.01 -4.24
CA VAL A 20 2.72 1.33 -4.29
C VAL A 20 2.56 2.83 -4.02
N LYS A 21 1.92 3.55 -4.94
CA LYS A 21 1.60 4.98 -4.81
C LYS A 21 0.25 5.10 -4.15
N LEU A 22 0.21 5.72 -2.97
CA LEU A 22 -0.97 5.94 -2.17
C LEU A 22 -1.42 7.39 -2.38
N TYR A 23 -2.51 7.59 -3.10
CA TYR A 23 -3.01 8.93 -3.37
C TYR A 23 -3.79 9.46 -2.17
N ARG A 24 -3.62 10.75 -1.85
CA ARG A 24 -4.47 11.50 -0.90
C ARG A 24 -5.27 12.61 -1.58
N ALA A 25 -4.94 12.91 -2.83
CA ALA A 25 -5.65 13.82 -3.72
C ALA A 25 -5.30 13.47 -5.17
N THR A 26 -5.97 14.09 -6.14
CA THR A 26 -5.80 13.80 -7.58
C THR A 26 -4.35 13.84 -8.07
N TYR A 27 -3.54 14.76 -7.53
CA TYR A 27 -2.14 14.95 -7.94
C TYR A 27 -1.13 14.76 -6.81
N THR A 28 -1.59 14.28 -5.65
CA THR A 28 -0.74 14.16 -4.47
C THR A 28 -0.77 12.73 -3.97
N TYR A 29 0.38 12.09 -3.97
CA TYR A 29 0.57 10.72 -3.52
C TYR A 29 1.86 10.60 -2.72
N GLU A 30 1.91 9.57 -1.90
CA GLU A 30 3.11 9.12 -1.21
C GLU A 30 3.51 7.74 -1.73
N ASN A 31 4.80 7.43 -1.69
CA ASN A 31 5.32 6.16 -2.17
C ASN A 31 5.54 5.20 -0.99
N LEU A 32 4.87 4.06 -1.02
CA LEU A 32 5.21 2.93 -0.17
C LEU A 32 6.18 2.01 -0.92
N TYR A 33 7.44 1.99 -0.50
CA TYR A 33 8.43 1.08 -1.06
C TYR A 33 8.32 -0.30 -0.40
N VAL A 34 7.95 -1.31 -1.18
CA VAL A 34 7.71 -2.68 -0.71
C VAL A 34 8.98 -3.53 -0.80
N GLY A 35 9.94 -3.13 -1.64
CA GLY A 35 11.22 -3.82 -1.83
C GLY A 35 11.14 -5.12 -2.62
N ARG A 36 9.94 -5.51 -3.07
CA ARG A 36 9.68 -6.69 -3.90
C ARG A 36 8.62 -6.37 -4.95
N PRO A 37 8.63 -7.02 -6.13
CA PRO A 37 7.61 -6.81 -7.15
C PRO A 37 6.20 -7.06 -6.61
N VAL A 38 5.34 -6.05 -6.78
CA VAL A 38 3.95 -6.07 -6.34
C VAL A 38 3.07 -6.52 -7.50
N GLU A 39 2.21 -7.50 -7.22
CA GLU A 39 1.17 -7.95 -8.16
C GLU A 39 -0.10 -7.12 -7.99
N ARG A 40 -0.55 -6.95 -6.74
CA ARG A 40 -1.80 -6.25 -6.40
C ARG A 40 -1.68 -5.57 -5.04
N ALA A 41 -2.38 -4.45 -4.85
CA ALA A 41 -2.54 -3.80 -3.56
C ALA A 41 -3.99 -3.34 -3.37
N VAL A 42 -4.52 -3.49 -2.16
CA VAL A 42 -5.91 -3.15 -1.84
C VAL A 42 -6.05 -2.66 -0.41
N TRP A 43 -6.87 -1.63 -0.20
CA TRP A 43 -7.26 -1.20 1.14
C TRP A 43 -8.27 -2.18 1.74
N MET A 44 -8.05 -2.57 2.99
CA MET A 44 -8.97 -3.34 3.82
C MET A 44 -9.14 -2.61 5.15
N GLY A 45 -10.17 -1.77 5.24
CA GLY A 45 -10.32 -0.84 6.35
C GLY A 45 -9.14 0.12 6.42
N ASN A 46 -8.47 0.17 7.58
CA ASN A 46 -7.31 1.05 7.81
C ASN A 46 -5.97 0.38 7.48
N SER A 47 -5.98 -0.78 6.82
CA SER A 47 -4.76 -1.50 6.45
C SER A 47 -4.66 -1.67 4.94
N LEU A 48 -3.43 -1.62 4.43
CA LEU A 48 -3.15 -1.89 3.02
C LEU A 48 -2.62 -3.31 2.89
N VAL A 49 -3.34 -4.14 2.16
CA VAL A 49 -2.90 -5.51 1.83
C VAL A 49 -2.20 -5.47 0.48
N VAL A 50 -0.96 -5.95 0.44
CA VAL A 50 -0.10 -6.00 -0.74
C VAL A 50 0.21 -7.47 -1.05
N TYR A 51 -0.17 -7.90 -2.24
CA TYR A 51 0.11 -9.21 -2.82
C TYR A 51 1.36 -9.09 -3.69
N LEU A 52 2.39 -9.88 -3.38
CA LEU A 52 3.66 -9.89 -4.10
C LEU A 52 3.64 -10.98 -5.17
N GLN A 53 4.41 -10.76 -6.24
CA GLN A 53 4.52 -11.73 -7.34
C GLN A 53 5.13 -13.09 -6.93
N ASP A 54 5.80 -13.14 -5.78
CA ASP A 54 6.34 -14.39 -5.22
C ASP A 54 5.29 -15.20 -4.42
N GLY A 55 4.03 -14.75 -4.40
CA GLY A 55 2.93 -15.36 -3.65
C GLY A 55 2.83 -14.90 -2.20
N THR A 56 3.81 -14.13 -1.70
CA THR A 56 3.77 -13.58 -0.34
C THR A 56 2.73 -12.48 -0.23
N THR A 57 1.98 -12.45 0.87
CA THR A 57 1.07 -11.34 1.19
C THR A 57 1.60 -10.55 2.38
N ARG A 58 1.57 -9.22 2.30
CA ARG A 58 1.92 -8.32 3.39
C ARG A 58 0.75 -7.41 3.73
N ARG A 59 0.46 -7.24 5.02
CA ARG A 59 -0.52 -6.29 5.52
C ARG A 59 0.20 -5.15 6.24
N TYR A 60 0.11 -3.97 5.68
CA TYR A 60 0.65 -2.74 6.24
C TYR A 60 -0.40 -2.04 7.09
N THR A 61 0.02 -1.55 8.26
CA THR A 61 -0.79 -0.68 9.13
C THR A 61 -0.30 0.75 9.13
N ASP A 62 0.92 0.97 8.64
CA ASP A 62 1.54 2.27 8.40
C ASP A 62 2.65 2.12 7.34
N TRP A 63 3.44 3.19 7.14
CA TRP A 63 4.50 3.25 6.12
C TRP A 63 5.67 2.31 6.33
N SER A 64 5.93 1.86 7.56
CA SER A 64 7.13 1.12 7.95
C SER A 64 6.82 -0.27 8.50
N ASN A 65 5.62 -0.47 9.04
CA ASN A 65 5.23 -1.70 9.71
C ASN A 65 4.29 -2.51 8.82
N TYR A 66 4.65 -3.78 8.66
CA TYR A 66 3.81 -4.78 8.02
C TYR A 66 3.97 -6.15 8.68
N GLU A 67 2.93 -6.95 8.56
CA GLU A 67 2.94 -8.37 8.89
C GLU A 67 2.88 -9.18 7.60
N THR A 68 3.61 -10.29 7.54
CA THR A 68 3.48 -11.27 6.45
C THR A 68 2.33 -12.21 6.79
N ILE A 69 1.39 -12.38 5.86
CA ILE A 69 0.26 -13.28 5.98
C ILE A 69 0.58 -14.56 5.19
N TYR A 70 0.36 -15.71 5.82
CA TYR A 70 0.50 -17.06 5.25
C TYR A 70 -0.86 -17.70 5.00
#